data_AF-A0A1I0FS75-F1
#
_entry.id   AF-A0A1I0FS75-F1
#
_cell.length_a   1.000
_cell.length_b   1.000
_cell.length_c   1.000
_cell.angle_alpha   90.00
_cell.angle_beta   90.00
_cell.angle_gamma   90.00
#
_symmetry.space_group_name_H-M   'P 1'
#
loop_
_entity.id
_entity.type
_entity.pdbx_description
1 polymer ?
#
loop_
_entity_poly.entity_id
_entity_poly.type
_entity_poly.pdbx_seq_one_letter_code
_entity_poly.pdbx_strand_id
1 'polypeptide(L)'
;MKKLRVGIVFVMVIFLLVSSIGYANSGPVFWQGYPASDIMLIDENSSIEVQSEELIFDFSDSDDFSYTIGGRVTATYQMVNPTDEHLSVKMAFPFIGRLDNSLLEEITITADDDILPYELYIGDVVNSYGNSRQEEKEASFDFANIIKTITNEPYEAKSFKENEKGKLYLIEVKPTTDQEINFAVDFSFDFEETKIITYGFNRYERKDHETRIASWCRQPQVLEIFVLGEDIDLSINGYIDGELKKKTDLFTYHISTEEVELRKYLMEYTHNHSLEQKHPMISETQLYNLYAKSLDNHFTRNMGYISEHDLKGQEYYMRVFTLVYTVDFSEKDEKEVSVSYRASGTMDRRQTAKPLYTFDYILNPAKNWSDFKNLGITIMPPKEAPYIVDSNIELVKGDNNLYTASLADLPEEDLSFTFYENEEITLLDMAAGSLYSSFGYLTPLVLGAVVLFLAASGIMGIRTFKRKKRKQ
;
A
#
# COMPACT_ATOMS: atom_id res chain seq x y z
N MET A 1 44.74 37.98 13.70
CA MET A 1 44.67 36.85 12.73
C MET A 1 44.73 35.49 13.42
N LYS A 2 45.66 35.23 14.37
CA LYS A 2 45.70 33.97 15.14
C LYS A 2 44.39 33.62 15.88
N LYS A 3 43.80 34.57 16.64
CA LYS A 3 42.53 34.32 17.37
C LYS A 3 41.33 34.01 16.46
N LEU A 4 41.34 34.52 15.23
CA LEU A 4 40.27 34.27 14.24
C LEU A 4 40.42 32.89 13.59
N ARG A 5 41.65 32.45 13.32
CA ARG A 5 41.95 31.10 12.80
C ARG A 5 41.60 30.01 13.82
N VAL A 6 41.85 30.26 15.11
CA VAL A 6 41.48 29.33 16.20
C VAL A 6 39.95 29.19 16.32
N GLY A 7 39.20 30.29 16.19
CA GLY A 7 37.73 30.24 16.19
C GLY A 7 37.14 29.44 15.03
N ILE A 8 37.70 29.59 13.82
CA ILE A 8 37.24 28.85 12.62
C ILE A 8 37.52 27.34 12.75
N VAL A 9 38.71 26.98 13.24
CA VAL A 9 39.07 25.58 13.50
C VAL A 9 38.18 24.97 14.58
N PHE A 10 37.86 25.73 15.63
CA PHE A 10 36.98 25.24 16.71
C PHE A 10 35.55 25.00 16.22
N VAL A 11 35.01 25.87 15.35
CA VAL A 11 33.71 25.66 14.70
C VAL A 11 33.73 24.46 13.75
N MET A 12 34.79 24.28 12.95
CA MET A 12 34.94 23.09 12.09
C MET A 12 35.02 21.78 12.89
N VAL A 13 35.73 21.79 14.02
CA VAL A 13 35.85 20.61 14.91
C VAL A 13 34.52 20.31 15.60
N ILE A 14 33.76 21.32 16.01
CA ILE A 14 32.39 21.11 16.51
C ILE A 14 31.52 20.49 15.42
N PHE A 15 31.56 20.98 14.18
CA PHE A 15 30.82 20.41 13.05
C PHE A 15 31.20 18.95 12.74
N LEU A 16 32.47 18.57 12.91
CA LEU A 16 32.96 17.18 12.75
C LEU A 16 32.59 16.26 13.93
N LEU A 17 32.29 16.82 15.11
CA LEU A 17 31.92 16.06 16.31
C LEU A 17 30.42 15.82 16.44
N VAL A 18 29.56 16.56 15.71
CA VAL A 18 28.09 16.33 15.69
C VAL A 18 27.64 15.33 14.61
N SER A 19 28.57 14.67 13.91
CA SER A 19 28.23 13.85 12.72
C SER A 19 27.66 12.46 13.02
N SER A 20 27.37 12.12 14.27
CA SER A 20 26.57 10.93 14.60
C SER A 20 25.10 11.31 14.78
N ILE A 21 24.44 11.69 13.69
CA ILE A 21 22.99 11.88 13.67
C ILE A 21 22.39 10.53 13.30
N GLY A 22 21.84 9.84 14.30
CA GLY A 22 20.89 8.77 14.01
C GLY A 22 19.68 9.40 13.30
N TYR A 23 19.37 8.91 12.10
CA TYR A 23 18.16 9.27 11.34
C TYR A 23 16.91 8.70 12.04
N ALA A 24 16.59 9.19 13.23
CA ALA A 24 15.39 8.82 13.95
C ALA A 24 14.46 10.04 13.99
N ASN A 25 13.32 9.95 13.31
CA ASN A 25 12.12 10.79 13.40
C ASN A 25 11.80 11.79 12.27
N SER A 26 12.35 11.70 11.05
CA SER A 26 11.69 12.34 9.88
C SER A 26 10.64 11.40 9.32
N GLY A 27 9.37 11.81 9.34
CA GLY A 27 8.36 11.20 8.47
C GLY A 27 8.81 11.24 6.99
N PRO A 28 8.24 10.37 6.14
CA PRO A 28 8.62 10.25 4.73
C PRO A 28 8.54 11.61 4.01
N VAL A 29 9.41 11.82 3.03
CA VAL A 29 9.36 13.00 2.13
C VAL A 29 8.51 12.72 0.88
N PHE A 30 8.07 11.49 0.71
CA PHE A 30 7.22 11.04 -0.37
C PHE A 30 6.36 9.90 0.17
N TRP A 31 5.05 9.98 -0.02
CA TRP A 31 4.10 8.94 0.34
C TRP A 31 3.15 8.75 -0.82
N GLN A 32 3.25 7.60 -1.49
CA GLN A 32 2.45 7.29 -2.67
C GLN A 32 0.97 7.15 -2.28
N GLY A 33 0.13 7.98 -2.89
CA GLY A 33 -1.31 7.77 -2.97
C GLY A 33 -1.61 6.97 -4.23
N TYR A 34 -2.82 6.47 -4.31
CA TYR A 34 -3.22 5.60 -5.40
C TYR A 34 -4.49 6.12 -6.05
N PRO A 35 -4.57 6.09 -7.39
CA PRO A 35 -5.77 6.49 -8.09
C PRO A 35 -6.94 5.61 -7.70
N ALA A 36 -8.12 6.22 -7.76
CA ALA A 36 -9.38 5.49 -7.83
C ALA A 36 -9.93 5.54 -9.26
N SER A 37 -11.01 4.83 -9.53
CA SER A 37 -11.50 4.63 -10.89
C SER A 37 -12.99 4.88 -10.99
N ASP A 38 -13.44 5.04 -12.23
CA ASP A 38 -14.83 5.13 -12.67
C ASP A 38 -15.57 3.76 -12.64
N ILE A 39 -16.92 3.80 -12.69
CA ILE A 39 -17.78 2.62 -12.88
C ILE A 39 -17.60 2.07 -14.30
N MET A 40 -17.52 0.75 -14.39
CA MET A 40 -17.27 0.03 -15.63
C MET A 40 -18.36 -1.01 -15.89
N LEU A 41 -18.74 -1.18 -17.17
CA LEU A 41 -19.62 -2.26 -17.61
C LEU A 41 -18.84 -3.56 -17.79
N ILE A 42 -19.23 -4.63 -17.09
CA ILE A 42 -18.63 -5.95 -17.33
C ILE A 42 -19.10 -6.54 -18.68
N ASP A 43 -20.30 -6.14 -19.13
CA ASP A 43 -20.84 -6.55 -20.43
C ASP A 43 -20.49 -5.52 -21.51
N GLU A 44 -19.63 -5.91 -22.45
CA GLU A 44 -19.09 -5.06 -23.53
C GLU A 44 -20.16 -4.49 -24.49
N ASN A 45 -21.43 -4.93 -24.41
CA ASN A 45 -22.50 -4.49 -25.32
C ASN A 45 -23.80 -4.07 -24.61
N SER A 46 -23.72 -3.59 -23.36
CA SER A 46 -24.89 -3.05 -22.68
C SER A 46 -25.44 -1.81 -23.38
N SER A 47 -26.76 -1.72 -23.52
CA SER A 47 -27.44 -0.56 -24.10
C SER A 47 -27.65 0.59 -23.11
N ILE A 48 -27.12 0.50 -21.89
CA ILE A 48 -27.24 1.57 -20.91
C ILE A 48 -26.43 2.79 -21.36
N GLU A 49 -27.05 3.95 -21.26
CA GLU A 49 -26.46 5.27 -21.56
C GLU A 49 -26.16 6.01 -20.25
N VAL A 50 -25.05 6.76 -20.20
CA VAL A 50 -24.72 7.66 -19.08
C VAL A 50 -24.97 9.10 -19.51
N GLN A 51 -25.99 9.74 -18.93
CA GLN A 51 -26.38 11.11 -19.31
C GLN A 51 -25.56 12.20 -18.61
N SER A 52 -25.09 11.90 -17.40
CA SER A 52 -24.22 12.76 -16.61
C SER A 52 -23.47 11.95 -15.55
N GLU A 53 -22.26 12.39 -15.25
CA GLU A 53 -21.49 11.99 -14.08
C GLU A 53 -21.17 13.24 -13.25
N GLU A 54 -21.45 13.19 -11.96
CA GLU A 54 -21.09 14.20 -10.98
C GLU A 54 -20.05 13.64 -10.01
N LEU A 55 -18.84 14.19 -10.07
CA LEU A 55 -17.72 13.84 -9.19
C LEU A 55 -17.58 14.86 -8.07
N ILE A 56 -17.71 14.40 -6.84
CA ILE A 56 -17.49 15.21 -5.64
C ILE A 56 -16.27 14.67 -4.89
N PHE A 57 -15.25 15.51 -4.79
CA PHE A 57 -14.06 15.27 -3.99
C PHE A 57 -14.12 16.12 -2.72
N ASP A 58 -14.58 15.54 -1.61
CA ASP A 58 -14.71 16.21 -0.32
C ASP A 58 -13.53 15.89 0.62
N PHE A 59 -12.58 16.82 0.70
CA PHE A 59 -11.45 16.78 1.63
C PHE A 59 -11.63 17.75 2.82
N SER A 60 -12.83 18.30 3.02
CA SER A 60 -13.08 19.31 4.05
C SER A 60 -13.01 18.77 5.48
N ASP A 61 -13.40 17.50 5.65
CA ASP A 61 -13.18 16.69 6.84
C ASP A 61 -12.04 15.70 6.59
N SER A 62 -10.85 16.26 6.33
CA SER A 62 -9.66 15.47 6.07
C SER A 62 -9.31 14.62 7.28
N ASP A 63 -9.45 13.31 7.15
CA ASP A 63 -8.85 12.39 8.11
C ASP A 63 -7.34 12.33 7.84
N ASP A 64 -6.54 12.36 8.91
CA ASP A 64 -5.09 12.24 8.81
C ASP A 64 -4.72 10.81 8.36
N PHE A 65 -4.50 10.61 7.06
CA PHE A 65 -4.01 9.36 6.48
C PHE A 65 -2.51 9.20 6.73
N SER A 66 -2.13 8.96 7.99
CA SER A 66 -0.73 8.75 8.43
C SER A 66 0.22 9.91 8.06
N TYR A 67 0.67 9.97 6.79
CA TYR A 67 1.58 10.98 6.25
C TYR A 67 1.00 11.72 5.01
N THR A 68 -0.26 11.48 4.66
CA THR A 68 -0.95 12.13 3.55
C THR A 68 -2.35 12.61 3.95
N ILE A 69 -2.99 13.34 3.05
CA ILE A 69 -4.39 13.75 3.15
C ILE A 69 -5.26 12.72 2.44
N GLY A 70 -6.45 12.49 2.98
CA GLY A 70 -7.52 11.88 2.22
C GLY A 70 -8.86 12.50 2.54
N GLY A 71 -9.88 11.99 1.86
CA GLY A 71 -11.22 12.51 1.89
C GLY A 71 -12.20 11.56 1.22
N ARG A 72 -13.45 11.98 1.17
CA ARG A 72 -14.53 11.22 0.56
C ARG A 72 -14.66 11.60 -0.90
N VAL A 73 -14.61 10.60 -1.77
CA VAL A 73 -14.92 10.77 -3.18
C VAL A 73 -16.26 10.11 -3.44
N THR A 74 -17.14 10.82 -4.12
CA THR A 74 -18.45 10.32 -4.53
C THR A 74 -18.62 10.56 -6.02
N ALA A 75 -18.85 9.49 -6.76
CA ALA A 75 -19.17 9.53 -8.18
C ALA A 75 -20.65 9.15 -8.34
N THR A 76 -21.44 10.05 -8.92
CA THR A 76 -22.89 9.86 -9.11
C THR A 76 -23.24 9.94 -10.58
N TYR A 77 -23.95 8.95 -11.08
CA TYR A 77 -24.24 8.75 -12.51
C TYR A 77 -25.74 8.76 -12.72
N GLN A 78 -26.20 9.52 -13.71
CA GLN A 78 -27.57 9.40 -14.23
C GLN A 78 -27.54 8.42 -15.40
N MET A 79 -28.03 7.21 -15.15
CA MET A 79 -28.00 6.09 -16.09
C MET A 79 -29.39 5.83 -16.66
N VAL A 80 -29.47 5.56 -17.96
CA VAL A 80 -30.74 5.30 -18.65
C VAL A 80 -30.71 3.97 -19.38
N ASN A 81 -31.81 3.22 -19.23
CA ASN A 81 -32.14 2.12 -20.12
C ASN A 81 -33.02 2.63 -21.26
N PRO A 82 -32.51 2.79 -22.49
CA PRO A 82 -33.31 3.30 -23.61
C PRO A 82 -34.26 2.24 -24.21
N THR A 83 -34.19 0.99 -23.76
CA THR A 83 -34.90 -0.14 -24.38
C THR A 83 -36.30 -0.35 -23.81
N ASP A 84 -37.11 -1.12 -24.53
CA ASP A 84 -38.42 -1.61 -24.09
C ASP A 84 -38.30 -2.93 -23.30
N GLU A 85 -37.11 -3.27 -22.79
CA GLU A 85 -36.86 -4.51 -22.04
C GLU A 85 -36.30 -4.19 -20.64
N HIS A 86 -36.59 -5.06 -19.67
CA HIS A 86 -35.94 -5.02 -18.37
C HIS A 86 -34.49 -5.48 -18.48
N LEU A 87 -33.54 -4.67 -17.97
CA LEU A 87 -32.11 -4.98 -18.01
C LEU A 87 -31.58 -5.16 -16.59
N SER A 88 -30.81 -6.22 -16.37
CA SER A 88 -30.07 -6.45 -15.13
C SER A 88 -28.58 -6.39 -15.46
N VAL A 89 -27.93 -5.31 -15.05
CA VAL A 89 -26.60 -4.94 -15.55
C VAL A 89 -25.57 -5.11 -14.45
N LYS A 90 -24.53 -5.90 -14.73
CA LYS A 90 -23.39 -6.08 -13.83
C LYS A 90 -22.36 -4.98 -14.05
N MET A 91 -22.05 -4.28 -12.99
CA MET A 91 -21.09 -3.18 -12.96
C MET A 91 -19.89 -3.56 -12.11
N ALA A 92 -18.73 -3.01 -12.48
CA ALA A 92 -17.47 -3.17 -11.77
C ALA A 92 -16.91 -1.81 -11.38
N PHE A 93 -16.48 -1.66 -10.14
CA PHE A 93 -15.78 -0.47 -9.67
C PHE A 93 -14.42 -0.89 -9.11
N PRO A 94 -13.30 -0.61 -9.81
CA PRO A 94 -11.99 -0.99 -9.34
C PRO A 94 -11.38 0.12 -8.49
N PHE A 95 -10.58 -0.26 -7.51
CA PHE A 95 -9.84 0.69 -6.70
C PHE A 95 -8.59 0.02 -6.18
N ILE A 96 -7.63 0.82 -5.69
CA ILE A 96 -6.39 0.28 -5.17
C ILE A 96 -6.41 0.37 -3.65
N GLY A 97 -6.15 -0.75 -2.99
CA GLY A 97 -6.22 -0.84 -1.53
C GLY A 97 -5.29 -1.91 -0.97
N ARG A 98 -5.48 -2.21 0.32
CA ARG A 98 -4.84 -3.33 1.02
C ARG A 98 -5.90 -4.08 1.83
N LEU A 99 -5.67 -5.36 2.10
CA LEU A 99 -6.58 -6.14 2.95
C LEU A 99 -6.49 -5.74 4.42
N ASP A 100 -5.34 -5.23 4.87
CA ASP A 100 -5.19 -4.76 6.25
C ASP A 100 -5.87 -3.40 6.51
N ASN A 101 -6.48 -2.79 5.49
CA ASN A 101 -6.99 -1.43 5.54
C ASN A 101 -8.51 -1.38 5.75
N SER A 102 -8.96 -0.55 6.70
CA SER A 102 -10.37 -0.32 6.99
C SER A 102 -11.11 0.44 5.89
N LEU A 103 -10.42 0.99 4.88
CA LEU A 103 -11.08 1.70 3.77
C LEU A 103 -12.06 0.81 2.99
N LEU A 104 -11.88 -0.51 3.03
CA LEU A 104 -12.83 -1.47 2.46
C LEU A 104 -14.20 -1.41 3.14
N GLU A 105 -14.28 -0.97 4.40
CA GLU A 105 -15.51 -0.92 5.20
C GLU A 105 -16.32 0.37 4.98
N GLU A 106 -15.75 1.36 4.26
CA GLU A 106 -16.37 2.69 4.08
C GLU A 106 -16.91 2.94 2.66
N ILE A 107 -17.02 1.88 1.85
CA ILE A 107 -17.53 1.96 0.49
C ILE A 107 -19.04 1.71 0.48
N THR A 108 -19.79 2.68 -0.03
CA THR A 108 -21.23 2.62 -0.21
C THR A 108 -21.56 2.73 -1.69
N ILE A 109 -22.39 1.82 -2.18
CA ILE A 109 -22.94 1.84 -3.53
C ILE A 109 -24.46 1.96 -3.41
N THR A 110 -25.07 2.88 -4.15
CA THR A 110 -26.52 3.07 -4.16
C THR A 110 -27.08 3.08 -5.57
N ALA A 111 -28.35 2.69 -5.71
CA ALA A 111 -29.18 3.00 -6.86
C ALA A 111 -30.51 3.61 -6.36
N ASP A 112 -30.83 4.84 -6.77
CA ASP A 112 -31.97 5.63 -6.27
C ASP A 112 -32.07 5.64 -4.73
N ASP A 113 -30.95 5.95 -4.06
CA ASP A 113 -30.76 5.92 -2.60
C ASP A 113 -30.78 4.53 -1.93
N ASP A 114 -31.18 3.46 -2.64
CA ASP A 114 -31.14 2.11 -2.09
C ASP A 114 -29.71 1.55 -2.11
N ILE A 115 -29.20 1.12 -0.94
CA ILE A 115 -27.86 0.52 -0.82
C ILE A 115 -27.82 -0.82 -1.54
N LEU A 116 -26.88 -0.96 -2.48
CA LEU A 116 -26.66 -2.18 -3.24
C LEU A 116 -25.61 -3.07 -2.57
N PRO A 117 -25.86 -4.39 -2.47
CA PRO A 117 -24.83 -5.33 -2.10
C PRO A 117 -23.80 -5.48 -3.23
N TYR A 118 -22.57 -5.81 -2.86
CA TYR A 118 -21.49 -6.07 -3.79
C TYR A 118 -20.64 -7.25 -3.34
N GLU A 119 -19.99 -7.90 -4.31
CA GLU A 119 -18.92 -8.87 -4.09
C GLU A 119 -17.57 -8.21 -4.33
N LEU A 120 -16.57 -8.51 -3.50
CA LEU A 120 -15.22 -7.97 -3.61
C LEU A 120 -14.28 -9.01 -4.24
N TYR A 121 -13.68 -8.67 -5.39
CA TYR A 121 -12.70 -9.48 -6.10
C TYR A 121 -11.28 -8.95 -5.87
N ILE A 122 -10.33 -9.87 -5.68
CA ILE A 122 -8.92 -9.54 -5.39
C ILE A 122 -8.08 -9.67 -6.66
N GLY A 123 -7.57 -8.54 -7.13
CA GLY A 123 -6.72 -8.46 -8.31
C GLY A 123 -5.22 -8.51 -8.02
N ASP A 124 -4.45 -8.04 -9.01
CA ASP A 124 -2.99 -8.06 -8.98
C ASP A 124 -2.39 -6.99 -8.06
N VAL A 125 -1.14 -7.23 -7.64
CA VAL A 125 -0.33 -6.28 -6.85
C VAL A 125 0.02 -5.07 -7.71
N VAL A 126 -0.14 -3.88 -7.13
CA VAL A 126 0.31 -2.59 -7.65
C VAL A 126 1.57 -2.21 -6.87
N ASN A 127 2.71 -2.04 -7.57
CA ASN A 127 3.99 -1.50 -7.09
C ASN A 127 4.18 -1.50 -5.55
N SER A 128 4.77 -2.57 -5.03
CA SER A 128 4.94 -2.72 -3.58
C SER A 128 6.28 -2.12 -3.14
N TYR A 129 6.22 -1.01 -2.39
CA TYR A 129 7.42 -0.49 -1.73
C TYR A 129 8.01 -1.58 -0.82
N GLY A 130 9.19 -2.11 -1.17
CA GLY A 130 10.01 -2.93 -0.27
C GLY A 130 10.49 -4.29 -0.77
N ASN A 131 10.11 -4.76 -1.97
CA ASN A 131 10.57 -6.07 -2.45
C ASN A 131 11.38 -5.97 -3.76
N SER A 132 12.69 -5.79 -3.66
CA SER A 132 13.63 -5.70 -4.80
C SER A 132 13.81 -7.00 -5.60
N ARG A 133 12.97 -8.02 -5.38
CA ARG A 133 13.07 -9.37 -5.96
C ARG A 133 11.85 -9.83 -6.76
N GLN A 134 10.82 -9.01 -6.91
CA GLN A 134 9.81 -9.22 -7.94
C GLN A 134 10.20 -8.36 -9.14
N GLU A 135 10.34 -8.98 -10.33
CA GLU A 135 10.07 -8.26 -11.57
C GLU A 135 8.59 -7.86 -11.49
N GLU A 136 8.35 -6.70 -10.88
CA GLU A 136 7.04 -6.09 -10.77
C GLU A 136 6.63 -5.76 -12.20
N LYS A 137 5.77 -6.60 -12.80
CA LYS A 137 4.91 -6.10 -13.87
C LYS A 137 4.14 -4.94 -13.24
N GLU A 138 4.41 -3.71 -13.69
CA GLU A 138 3.57 -2.57 -13.35
C GLU A 138 2.12 -3.00 -13.48
N ALA A 139 1.33 -2.82 -12.42
CA ALA A 139 -0.08 -3.14 -12.49
C ALA A 139 -0.67 -2.36 -13.66
N SER A 140 -1.25 -3.10 -14.59
CA SER A 140 -1.93 -2.50 -15.72
C SER A 140 -3.28 -2.01 -15.23
N PHE A 141 -3.48 -0.70 -15.22
CA PHE A 141 -4.80 -0.07 -15.04
C PHE A 141 -5.68 -0.17 -16.29
N ASP A 142 -5.30 -1.03 -17.23
CA ASP A 142 -6.10 -1.34 -18.40
C ASP A 142 -7.33 -2.14 -17.98
N PHE A 143 -8.51 -1.63 -18.34
CA PHE A 143 -9.79 -2.20 -18.00
C PHE A 143 -9.89 -3.69 -18.38
N ALA A 144 -9.42 -4.05 -19.57
CA ALA A 144 -9.46 -5.42 -20.06
C ALA A 144 -8.60 -6.38 -19.22
N ASN A 145 -7.59 -5.89 -18.51
CA ASN A 145 -6.80 -6.70 -17.58
C ASN A 145 -7.48 -6.84 -16.21
N ILE A 146 -8.15 -5.78 -15.74
CA ILE A 146 -8.92 -5.80 -14.49
C ILE A 146 -10.09 -6.79 -14.60
N ILE A 147 -10.85 -6.77 -15.71
CA ILE A 147 -11.96 -7.71 -15.93
C ILE A 147 -11.51 -9.18 -15.86
N LYS A 148 -10.31 -9.51 -16.36
CA LYS A 148 -9.77 -10.88 -16.29
C LYS A 148 -9.51 -11.36 -14.86
N THR A 149 -9.39 -10.45 -13.89
CA THR A 149 -9.23 -10.81 -12.48
C THR A 149 -10.55 -11.06 -11.76
N ILE A 150 -11.69 -10.69 -12.36
CA ILE A 150 -13.02 -10.94 -11.82
C ILE A 150 -13.40 -12.39 -12.13
N THR A 151 -13.01 -13.30 -11.24
CA THR A 151 -13.33 -14.73 -11.37
C THR A 151 -13.45 -15.41 -10.02
N ASN A 152 -14.41 -16.32 -9.90
CA ASN A 152 -14.53 -17.23 -8.77
C ASN A 152 -14.03 -18.65 -9.11
N GLU A 153 -13.34 -18.81 -10.24
CA GLU A 153 -12.63 -20.06 -10.53
C GLU A 153 -11.45 -20.21 -9.57
N PRO A 154 -11.27 -21.38 -8.94
CA PRO A 154 -10.11 -21.64 -8.10
C PRO A 154 -8.80 -21.50 -8.87
N TYR A 155 -7.79 -20.93 -8.23
CA TYR A 155 -6.46 -20.78 -8.78
C TYR A 155 -5.83 -22.14 -9.04
N GLU A 156 -5.49 -22.42 -10.30
CA GLU A 156 -4.76 -23.61 -10.70
C GLU A 156 -3.25 -23.41 -10.51
N ALA A 157 -2.73 -23.94 -9.40
CA ALA A 157 -1.31 -23.88 -9.08
C ALA A 157 -0.49 -24.85 -9.95
N LYS A 158 0.77 -24.49 -10.21
CA LYS A 158 1.74 -25.35 -10.90
C LYS A 158 2.44 -26.32 -9.95
N SER A 159 2.65 -25.90 -8.70
CA SER A 159 3.47 -26.63 -7.73
C SER A 159 2.68 -27.59 -6.83
N PHE A 160 1.35 -27.56 -6.87
CA PHE A 160 0.48 -28.39 -6.02
C PHE A 160 -0.92 -28.50 -6.61
N LYS A 161 -1.71 -29.46 -6.12
CA LYS A 161 -3.16 -29.53 -6.37
C LYS A 161 -3.94 -28.95 -5.19
N GLU A 162 -5.09 -28.35 -5.48
CA GLU A 162 -5.96 -27.72 -4.45
C GLU A 162 -6.26 -28.63 -3.25
N ASN A 163 -6.70 -29.86 -3.52
CA ASN A 163 -7.02 -30.86 -2.50
C ASN A 163 -5.87 -31.86 -2.26
N GLU A 164 -4.63 -31.43 -2.56
CA GLU A 164 -3.46 -32.23 -2.23
C GLU A 164 -3.33 -32.38 -0.72
N LYS A 165 -2.98 -33.58 -0.27
CA LYS A 165 -2.82 -33.87 1.14
C LYS A 165 -1.36 -33.74 1.52
N GLY A 166 -1.11 -33.01 2.60
CA GLY A 166 0.20 -32.89 3.23
C GLY A 166 0.21 -33.50 4.62
N LYS A 167 1.42 -33.69 5.13
CA LYS A 167 1.67 -34.08 6.52
C LYS A 167 1.90 -32.83 7.35
N LEU A 168 1.04 -32.58 8.32
CA LEU A 168 1.20 -31.49 9.28
C LEU A 168 1.87 -32.02 10.55
N TYR A 169 3.01 -31.44 10.88
CA TYR A 169 3.68 -31.62 12.16
C TYR A 169 3.22 -30.54 13.13
N LEU A 170 2.62 -30.95 14.24
CA LEU A 170 2.27 -30.08 15.36
C LEU A 170 3.29 -30.29 16.46
N ILE A 171 4.04 -29.25 16.80
CA ILE A 171 5.14 -29.30 17.76
C ILE A 171 4.75 -28.46 18.97
N GLU A 172 4.30 -29.13 20.03
CA GLU A 172 4.03 -28.50 21.32
C GLU A 172 5.34 -28.30 22.07
N VAL A 173 5.73 -27.05 22.32
CA VAL A 173 6.98 -26.71 23.02
C VAL A 173 6.63 -26.07 24.36
N LYS A 174 7.26 -26.56 25.44
CA LYS A 174 7.09 -26.01 26.80
C LYS A 174 8.44 -25.78 27.48
N PRO A 175 8.83 -24.52 27.74
CA PRO A 175 9.95 -24.20 28.60
C PRO A 175 9.76 -24.79 30.01
N THR A 176 10.82 -25.31 30.62
CA THR A 176 10.76 -25.88 31.98
C THR A 176 11.09 -24.87 33.08
N THR A 177 11.48 -23.65 32.69
CA THR A 177 11.84 -22.54 33.58
C THR A 177 11.32 -21.22 33.00
N ASP A 178 11.41 -20.13 33.77
CA ASP A 178 11.09 -18.78 33.30
C ASP A 178 12.14 -18.22 32.31
N GLN A 179 13.25 -18.93 32.12
CA GLN A 179 14.26 -18.57 31.13
C GLN A 179 13.73 -18.85 29.72
N GLU A 180 13.71 -17.82 28.89
CA GLU A 180 13.38 -17.92 27.48
C GLU A 180 14.39 -18.82 26.73
N ILE A 181 13.87 -19.70 25.89
CA ILE A 181 14.65 -20.61 25.03
C ILE A 181 14.45 -20.25 23.57
N ASN A 182 15.47 -20.46 22.75
CA ASN A 182 15.35 -20.45 21.30
C ASN A 182 15.23 -21.91 20.83
N PHE A 183 14.02 -22.32 20.47
CA PHE A 183 13.70 -23.65 19.98
C PHE A 183 14.00 -23.73 18.50
N ALA A 184 14.81 -24.70 18.07
CA ALA A 184 15.23 -24.86 16.70
C ALA A 184 14.89 -26.26 16.16
N VAL A 185 14.50 -26.29 14.90
CA VAL A 185 14.26 -27.52 14.14
C VAL A 185 15.17 -27.52 12.93
N ASP A 186 16.02 -28.54 12.84
CA ASP A 186 16.87 -28.82 11.70
C ASP A 186 16.23 -29.95 10.87
N PHE A 187 16.14 -29.79 9.56
CA PHE A 187 15.66 -30.82 8.64
C PHE A 187 16.26 -30.65 7.25
N SER A 188 16.17 -31.68 6.41
CA SER A 188 16.64 -31.67 5.03
C SER A 188 15.53 -32.11 4.09
N PHE A 189 15.42 -31.48 2.93
CA PHE A 189 14.45 -31.87 1.91
C PHE A 189 14.91 -31.55 0.48
N ASP A 190 14.40 -32.31 -0.49
CA ASP A 190 14.51 -31.98 -1.91
C ASP A 190 13.39 -31.01 -2.28
N PHE A 191 13.73 -29.82 -2.75
CA PHE A 191 12.72 -28.80 -3.05
C PHE A 191 11.99 -29.03 -4.36
N GLU A 192 12.50 -29.89 -5.24
CA GLU A 192 11.79 -30.26 -6.47
C GLU A 192 10.56 -31.13 -6.12
N GLU A 193 10.71 -32.05 -5.17
CA GLU A 193 9.67 -33.02 -4.77
C GLU A 193 8.88 -32.60 -3.53
N THR A 194 9.50 -31.87 -2.58
CA THR A 194 8.91 -31.51 -1.29
C THR A 194 8.73 -30.01 -1.13
N LYS A 195 7.58 -29.59 -0.59
CA LYS A 195 7.26 -28.19 -0.27
C LYS A 195 6.90 -28.05 1.20
N ILE A 196 7.34 -26.95 1.81
CA ILE A 196 7.29 -26.72 3.25
C ILE A 196 6.59 -25.39 3.54
N ILE A 197 5.60 -25.43 4.43
CA ILE A 197 4.95 -24.25 5.02
C ILE A 197 5.20 -24.29 6.52
N THR A 198 5.64 -23.19 7.13
CA THR A 198 5.91 -23.11 8.57
C THR A 198 5.03 -22.09 9.27
N TYR A 199 4.69 -22.35 10.53
CA TYR A 199 3.97 -21.41 11.39
C TYR A 199 4.62 -21.27 12.78
N GLY A 200 4.77 -20.03 13.25
CA GLY A 200 5.29 -19.68 14.56
C GLY A 200 6.82 -19.53 14.63
N PHE A 201 7.51 -19.57 13.50
CA PHE A 201 8.97 -19.50 13.41
C PHE A 201 9.43 -18.12 12.93
N ASN A 202 10.33 -17.48 13.68
CA ASN A 202 10.82 -16.14 13.38
C ASN A 202 12.26 -16.11 12.85
N ARG A 203 12.84 -17.29 12.59
CA ARG A 203 14.15 -17.46 11.96
C ARG A 203 14.11 -18.55 10.91
N TYR A 204 14.78 -18.28 9.80
CA TYR A 204 15.03 -19.22 8.72
C TYR A 204 16.49 -19.13 8.28
N GLU A 205 17.16 -20.27 8.23
CA GLU A 205 18.50 -20.44 7.68
C GLU A 205 18.47 -21.63 6.72
N ARG A 206 19.11 -21.48 5.56
CA ARG A 206 19.23 -22.56 4.60
C ARG A 206 20.62 -22.62 4.01
N LYS A 207 21.11 -23.85 3.86
CA LYS A 207 22.33 -24.18 3.12
C LYS A 207 22.05 -25.44 2.30
N ASP A 208 21.95 -25.27 0.99
CA ASP A 208 21.57 -26.34 0.06
C ASP A 208 20.23 -26.99 0.47
N HIS A 209 20.23 -28.28 0.82
CA HIS A 209 19.05 -29.00 1.29
C HIS A 209 18.80 -28.86 2.80
N GLU A 210 19.82 -28.46 3.56
CA GLU A 210 19.70 -28.31 5.02
C GLU A 210 18.99 -27.01 5.36
N THR A 211 17.89 -27.13 6.09
CA THR A 211 17.08 -26.02 6.57
C THR A 211 17.06 -26.04 8.09
N ARG A 212 17.24 -24.86 8.69
CA ARG A 212 17.07 -24.64 10.11
C ARG A 212 16.08 -23.51 10.32
N ILE A 213 15.03 -23.80 11.08
CA ILE A 213 14.07 -22.80 11.53
C ILE A 213 14.13 -22.69 13.05
N ALA A 214 13.83 -21.52 13.59
CA ALA A 214 13.83 -21.33 15.04
C ALA A 214 12.82 -20.28 15.52
N SER A 215 12.44 -20.40 16.79
CA SER A 215 11.54 -19.45 17.46
C SER A 215 11.88 -19.31 18.93
N TRP A 216 11.74 -18.08 19.43
CA TRP A 216 11.84 -17.81 20.85
C TRP A 216 10.57 -18.28 21.58
N CYS A 217 10.74 -19.09 22.63
CA CYS A 217 9.66 -19.64 23.43
C CYS A 217 9.80 -19.17 24.88
N ARG A 218 8.87 -18.31 25.33
CA ARG A 218 8.75 -17.87 26.73
C ARG A 218 7.68 -18.63 27.50
N GLN A 219 6.64 -19.05 26.78
CA GLN A 219 5.47 -19.74 27.29
C GLN A 219 5.22 -20.98 26.43
N PRO A 220 4.39 -21.93 26.91
CA PRO A 220 3.94 -23.03 26.07
C PRO A 220 3.32 -22.51 24.77
N GLN A 221 3.75 -23.05 23.63
CA GLN A 221 3.21 -22.69 22.31
C GLN A 221 3.23 -23.89 21.37
N VAL A 222 2.41 -23.84 20.33
CA VAL A 222 2.36 -24.84 19.27
C VAL A 222 2.98 -24.22 18.01
N LEU A 223 3.93 -24.93 17.42
CA LEU A 223 4.59 -24.57 16.17
C LEU A 223 4.21 -25.60 15.11
N GLU A 224 4.16 -25.18 13.85
CA GLU A 224 3.69 -26.04 12.76
C GLU A 224 4.70 -26.13 11.62
N ILE A 225 4.81 -27.33 11.05
CA ILE A 225 5.50 -27.59 9.78
C ILE A 225 4.57 -28.44 8.91
N PHE A 226 4.02 -27.86 7.86
CA PHE A 226 3.21 -28.57 6.88
C PHE A 226 4.07 -28.97 5.68
N VAL A 227 4.02 -30.25 5.31
CA VAL A 227 4.87 -30.87 4.30
C VAL A 227 4.02 -31.45 3.18
N LEU A 228 4.23 -30.98 1.96
CA LEU A 228 3.70 -31.58 0.73
C LEU A 228 4.81 -32.36 0.03
N GLY A 229 4.49 -33.54 -0.48
CA GLY A 229 5.47 -34.41 -1.14
C GLY A 229 6.11 -35.41 -0.19
N GLU A 230 7.44 -35.60 -0.30
CA GLU A 230 8.17 -36.56 0.53
C GLU A 230 8.29 -36.09 1.98
N ASP A 231 8.25 -37.07 2.89
CA ASP A 231 8.37 -36.83 4.33
C ASP A 231 9.77 -36.36 4.73
N ILE A 232 9.87 -35.69 5.89
CA ILE A 232 11.12 -35.12 6.40
C ILE A 232 11.45 -35.61 7.80
N ASP A 233 12.74 -35.72 8.11
CA ASP A 233 13.23 -36.04 9.45
C ASP A 233 13.51 -34.75 10.23
N LEU A 234 12.87 -34.59 11.39
CA LEU A 234 13.02 -33.43 12.26
C LEU A 234 14.05 -33.68 13.36
N SER A 235 15.06 -32.81 13.46
CA SER A 235 16.04 -32.79 14.54
C SER A 235 15.82 -31.58 15.44
N ILE A 236 15.49 -31.83 16.70
CA ILE A 236 15.08 -30.80 17.66
C ILE A 236 16.24 -30.38 18.54
N ASN A 237 16.47 -29.07 18.66
CA ASN A 237 17.49 -28.49 19.52
C ASN A 237 16.93 -27.27 20.28
N GLY A 238 17.46 -26.99 21.47
CA GLY A 238 17.15 -25.78 22.23
C GLY A 238 18.41 -24.97 22.52
N TYR A 239 18.29 -23.65 22.55
CA TYR A 239 19.38 -22.72 22.83
C TYR A 239 18.96 -21.62 23.81
N ILE A 240 19.92 -21.02 24.51
CA ILE A 240 19.66 -19.86 25.39
C ILE A 240 20.02 -18.52 24.73
N ASP A 241 20.56 -18.57 23.51
CA ASP A 241 21.07 -17.42 22.79
C ASP A 241 20.51 -17.32 21.37
N GLY A 242 20.44 -16.09 20.86
CA GLY A 242 19.97 -15.80 19.51
C GLY A 242 20.96 -16.19 18.41
N GLU A 243 22.18 -16.64 18.71
CA GLU A 243 23.12 -17.12 17.69
C GLU A 243 23.02 -18.64 17.46
N LEU A 244 22.23 -19.36 18.27
CA LEU A 244 22.10 -20.81 18.28
C LEU A 244 23.44 -21.54 18.52
N LYS A 245 24.21 -21.05 19.50
CA LYS A 245 25.52 -21.65 19.87
C LYS A 245 25.52 -22.30 21.24
N LYS A 246 24.72 -21.80 22.19
CA LYS A 246 24.67 -22.29 23.58
C LYS A 246 23.46 -23.19 23.77
N LYS A 247 23.66 -24.48 23.56
CA LYS A 247 22.60 -25.51 23.72
C LYS A 247 22.05 -25.55 25.15
N THR A 248 20.79 -25.93 25.26
CA THR A 248 20.08 -26.13 26.54
C THR A 248 19.03 -27.22 26.44
N ASP A 249 18.76 -27.87 27.57
CA ASP A 249 17.70 -28.87 27.74
C ASP A 249 16.56 -28.34 28.62
N LEU A 250 16.46 -27.00 28.79
CA LEU A 250 15.46 -26.33 29.63
C LEU A 250 14.06 -26.27 28.97
N PHE A 251 13.68 -27.34 28.29
CA PHE A 251 12.40 -27.44 27.59
C PHE A 251 11.96 -28.89 27.44
N THR A 252 10.66 -29.06 27.21
CA THR A 252 10.06 -30.31 26.79
C THR A 252 9.30 -30.07 25.50
N TYR A 253 9.17 -31.10 24.68
CA TYR A 253 8.38 -31.02 23.46
C TYR A 253 7.60 -32.30 23.20
N HIS A 254 6.49 -32.17 22.50
CA HIS A 254 5.73 -33.28 21.94
C HIS A 254 5.46 -33.00 20.47
N ILE A 255 5.68 -33.99 19.61
CA ILE A 255 5.38 -33.91 18.18
C ILE A 255 4.25 -34.87 17.90
N SER A 256 3.17 -34.35 17.34
CA SER A 256 2.10 -35.14 16.73
C SER A 256 2.04 -34.84 15.23
N THR A 257 1.46 -35.75 14.48
CA THR A 257 1.37 -35.64 13.02
C THR A 257 -0.03 -35.97 12.55
N GLU A 258 -0.55 -35.21 11.60
CA GLU A 258 -1.83 -35.47 10.95
C GLU A 258 -1.73 -35.28 9.44
N GLU A 259 -2.60 -35.97 8.71
CA GLU A 259 -2.75 -35.79 7.27
C GLU A 259 -3.88 -34.80 7.01
N VAL A 260 -3.58 -33.69 6.36
CA VAL A 260 -4.50 -32.56 6.17
C VAL A 260 -4.48 -32.11 4.70
N GLU A 261 -5.65 -31.78 4.17
CA GLU A 261 -5.78 -31.21 2.82
C GLU A 261 -5.28 -29.76 2.80
N LEU A 262 -4.47 -29.40 1.80
CA LEU A 262 -3.84 -28.08 1.71
C LEU A 262 -4.86 -26.95 1.73
N ARG A 263 -5.94 -27.03 0.95
CA ARG A 263 -7.01 -26.01 0.97
C ARG A 263 -7.55 -25.80 2.38
N LYS A 264 -7.84 -26.89 3.10
CA LYS A 264 -8.33 -26.83 4.48
C LYS A 264 -7.32 -26.15 5.41
N TYR A 265 -6.05 -26.52 5.31
CA TYR A 265 -4.97 -25.89 6.07
C TYR A 265 -4.89 -24.38 5.85
N LEU A 266 -4.96 -23.94 4.58
CA LEU A 266 -4.95 -22.51 4.24
C LEU A 266 -6.18 -21.78 4.75
N MET A 267 -7.38 -22.37 4.64
CA MET A 267 -8.60 -21.70 5.10
C MET A 267 -8.64 -21.59 6.63
N GLU A 268 -8.17 -22.60 7.37
CA GLU A 268 -8.01 -22.51 8.82
C GLU A 268 -7.05 -21.38 9.24
N TYR A 269 -5.98 -21.15 8.47
CA TYR A 269 -5.10 -20.00 8.68
C TYR A 269 -5.86 -18.67 8.55
N THR A 270 -6.68 -18.51 7.49
CA THR A 270 -7.45 -17.27 7.27
C THR A 270 -8.49 -17.02 8.36
N HIS A 271 -9.14 -18.09 8.83
CA HIS A 271 -10.14 -18.04 9.88
C HIS A 271 -9.52 -17.60 11.22
N ASN A 272 -8.39 -18.20 11.59
CA ASN A 272 -7.67 -17.89 12.83
C ASN A 272 -7.11 -16.47 12.87
N HIS A 273 -6.87 -15.86 11.71
CA HIS A 273 -6.42 -14.46 11.58
C HIS A 273 -7.57 -13.46 11.34
N SER A 274 -8.82 -13.93 11.46
CA SER A 274 -10.05 -13.15 11.39
C SER A 274 -10.27 -12.38 10.09
N LEU A 275 -9.69 -12.84 8.97
CA LEU A 275 -9.85 -12.14 7.69
C LEU A 275 -11.27 -12.23 7.14
N GLU A 276 -11.89 -13.41 7.24
CA GLU A 276 -13.29 -13.63 6.88
C GLU A 276 -14.25 -12.75 7.72
N GLN A 277 -13.90 -12.54 9.00
CA GLN A 277 -14.72 -11.71 9.91
C GLN A 277 -14.56 -10.22 9.62
N LYS A 278 -13.36 -9.78 9.23
CA LYS A 278 -13.07 -8.39 8.89
C LYS A 278 -13.67 -8.00 7.54
N HIS A 279 -13.71 -8.91 6.58
CA HIS A 279 -14.15 -8.62 5.21
C HIS A 279 -15.16 -9.65 4.71
N PRO A 280 -16.42 -9.62 5.20
CA PRO A 280 -17.45 -10.58 4.81
C PRO A 280 -17.83 -10.52 3.33
N MET A 281 -17.46 -9.46 2.62
CA MET A 281 -17.70 -9.27 1.18
C MET A 281 -16.70 -10.02 0.29
N ILE A 282 -15.63 -10.57 0.87
CA ILE A 282 -14.63 -11.39 0.16
C ILE A 282 -15.05 -12.86 0.29
N SER A 283 -15.21 -13.54 -0.84
CA SER A 283 -15.55 -14.97 -0.81
C SER A 283 -14.36 -15.83 -0.37
N GLU A 284 -14.63 -17.00 0.21
CA GLU A 284 -13.60 -17.98 0.56
C GLU A 284 -12.70 -18.31 -0.63
N THR A 285 -13.27 -18.42 -1.84
CA THR A 285 -12.50 -18.67 -3.05
C THR A 285 -11.53 -17.54 -3.39
N GLN A 286 -11.90 -16.28 -3.17
CA GLN A 286 -10.97 -15.15 -3.36
C GLN A 286 -9.79 -15.22 -2.39
N LEU A 287 -10.06 -15.54 -1.11
CA LEU A 287 -9.01 -15.73 -0.11
C LEU A 287 -8.11 -16.91 -0.46
N TYR A 288 -8.70 -18.05 -0.85
CA TYR A 288 -7.95 -19.20 -1.33
C TYR A 288 -7.05 -18.83 -2.52
N ASN A 289 -7.59 -18.15 -3.53
CA ASN A 289 -6.83 -17.77 -4.73
C ASN A 289 -5.64 -16.87 -4.39
N LEU A 290 -5.81 -15.91 -3.48
CA LEU A 290 -4.73 -15.04 -3.01
C LEU A 290 -3.59 -15.85 -2.39
N TYR A 291 -3.90 -16.71 -1.43
CA TYR A 291 -2.89 -17.48 -0.72
C TYR A 291 -2.30 -18.56 -1.60
N ALA A 292 -3.10 -19.31 -2.35
CA ALA A 292 -2.61 -20.33 -3.27
C ALA A 292 -1.64 -19.76 -4.32
N LYS A 293 -1.95 -18.58 -4.89
CA LYS A 293 -1.04 -17.87 -5.81
C LYS A 293 0.26 -17.44 -5.11
N SER A 294 0.19 -17.02 -3.84
CA SER A 294 1.39 -16.71 -3.06
C SER A 294 2.24 -17.96 -2.83
N LEU A 295 1.63 -19.06 -2.37
CA LEU A 295 2.31 -20.34 -2.17
C LEU A 295 3.00 -20.81 -3.45
N ASP A 296 2.31 -20.83 -4.59
CA ASP A 296 2.86 -21.33 -5.85
C ASP A 296 4.08 -20.51 -6.31
N ASN A 297 4.00 -19.19 -6.15
CA ASN A 297 5.11 -18.29 -6.44
C ASN A 297 6.31 -18.54 -5.51
N HIS A 298 6.08 -18.69 -4.21
CA HIS A 298 7.15 -18.96 -3.25
C HIS A 298 7.74 -20.35 -3.41
N PHE A 299 6.95 -21.37 -3.68
CA PHE A 299 7.43 -22.71 -3.96
C PHE A 299 8.34 -22.74 -5.19
N THR A 300 7.98 -21.99 -6.23
CA THR A 300 8.81 -21.87 -7.43
C THR A 300 10.08 -21.05 -7.20
N ARG A 301 10.02 -19.95 -6.43
CA ARG A 301 11.13 -18.97 -6.29
C ARG A 301 12.04 -19.20 -5.10
N ASN A 302 11.51 -19.74 -4.01
CA ASN A 302 12.19 -19.91 -2.72
C ASN A 302 12.52 -21.38 -2.41
N MET A 303 12.76 -22.19 -3.45
CA MET A 303 13.14 -23.60 -3.31
C MET A 303 12.15 -24.35 -2.39
N GLY A 304 10.86 -24.25 -2.69
CA GLY A 304 9.84 -25.02 -1.97
C GLY A 304 9.56 -24.61 -0.53
N TYR A 305 9.95 -23.41 -0.08
CA TYR A 305 9.73 -22.96 1.30
C TYR A 305 8.92 -21.65 1.38
N ILE A 306 7.96 -21.60 2.30
CA ILE A 306 7.21 -20.39 2.67
C ILE A 306 6.89 -20.38 4.17
N SER A 307 6.87 -19.19 4.78
CA SER A 307 6.44 -18.98 6.16
C SER A 307 5.06 -18.33 6.25
N GLU A 308 4.42 -18.42 7.41
CA GLU A 308 3.21 -17.68 7.75
C GLU A 308 3.40 -16.16 7.64
N HIS A 309 4.63 -15.66 7.79
CA HIS A 309 4.94 -14.25 7.61
C HIS A 309 4.84 -13.83 6.14
N ASP A 310 5.21 -14.70 5.20
CA ASP A 310 5.07 -14.45 3.75
C ASP A 310 3.59 -14.47 3.33
N LEU A 311 2.78 -15.34 3.95
CA LEU A 311 1.33 -15.36 3.77
C LEU A 311 0.71 -14.08 4.33
N LYS A 312 1.01 -13.72 5.58
CA LYS A 312 0.55 -12.47 6.19
C LYS A 312 0.98 -11.24 5.39
N GLY A 313 2.16 -11.29 4.78
CA GLY A 313 2.68 -10.27 3.88
C GLY A 313 1.71 -9.90 2.75
N GLN A 314 0.89 -10.84 2.29
CA GLN A 314 -0.09 -10.61 1.23
C GLN A 314 -1.15 -9.57 1.59
N GLU A 315 -1.46 -9.43 2.89
CA GLU A 315 -2.45 -8.47 3.39
C GLU A 315 -1.97 -7.02 3.25
N TYR A 316 -0.66 -6.81 3.29
CA TYR A 316 -0.02 -5.49 3.26
C TYR A 316 0.35 -5.02 1.85
N TYR A 317 0.12 -5.84 0.82
CA TYR A 317 0.39 -5.43 -0.55
C TYR A 317 -0.73 -4.57 -1.10
N MET A 318 -0.34 -3.43 -1.69
CA MET A 318 -1.26 -2.61 -2.49
C MET A 318 -1.70 -3.43 -3.71
N ARG A 319 -2.99 -3.52 -3.94
CA ARG A 319 -3.58 -4.34 -5.00
C ARG A 319 -4.77 -3.64 -5.62
N VAL A 320 -5.05 -4.00 -6.87
CA VAL A 320 -6.35 -3.69 -7.47
C VAL A 320 -7.39 -4.59 -6.81
N PHE A 321 -8.43 -3.97 -6.27
CA PHE A 321 -9.67 -4.60 -5.86
C PHE A 321 -10.76 -4.24 -6.84
N THR A 322 -11.79 -5.06 -6.97
CA THR A 322 -12.96 -4.75 -7.81
C THR A 322 -14.24 -5.11 -7.10
N LEU A 323 -15.10 -4.10 -6.93
CA LEU A 323 -16.46 -4.27 -6.44
C LEU A 323 -17.34 -4.64 -7.60
N VAL A 324 -18.08 -5.75 -7.49
CA VAL A 324 -19.04 -6.17 -8.50
C VAL A 324 -20.43 -6.15 -7.91
N TYR A 325 -21.32 -5.39 -8.54
CA TYR A 325 -22.71 -5.23 -8.12
C TYR A 325 -23.63 -5.24 -9.35
N THR A 326 -24.92 -5.40 -9.10
CA THR A 326 -25.94 -5.46 -10.16
C THR A 326 -26.92 -4.32 -9.96
N VAL A 327 -27.24 -3.62 -11.04
CA VAL A 327 -28.29 -2.60 -11.08
C VAL A 327 -29.37 -3.08 -12.04
N ASP A 328 -30.60 -3.19 -11.54
CA ASP A 328 -31.77 -3.53 -12.34
C ASP A 328 -32.41 -2.26 -12.88
N PHE A 329 -32.74 -2.23 -14.17
CA PHE A 329 -33.43 -1.14 -14.85
C PHE A 329 -34.74 -1.66 -15.43
N SER A 330 -35.84 -0.96 -15.15
CA SER A 330 -37.11 -1.23 -15.85
C SER A 330 -37.03 -0.75 -17.31
N GLU A 331 -38.06 -1.06 -18.10
CA GLU A 331 -38.19 -0.55 -19.47
C GLU A 331 -38.21 1.00 -19.45
N LYS A 332 -37.35 1.65 -20.25
CA LYS A 332 -37.25 3.13 -20.34
C LYS A 332 -36.97 3.83 -19.02
N ASP A 333 -36.32 3.13 -18.09
CA ASP A 333 -36.06 3.61 -16.74
C ASP A 333 -34.80 4.50 -16.70
N GLU A 334 -34.80 5.40 -15.73
CA GLU A 334 -33.67 6.28 -15.40
C GLU A 334 -33.35 6.08 -13.92
N LYS A 335 -32.08 5.85 -13.61
CA LYS A 335 -31.62 5.60 -12.25
C LYS A 335 -30.39 6.42 -11.93
N GLU A 336 -30.37 6.93 -10.71
CA GLU A 336 -29.18 7.51 -10.12
C GLU A 336 -28.36 6.40 -9.46
N VAL A 337 -27.15 6.13 -9.98
CA VAL A 337 -26.22 5.17 -9.37
C VAL A 337 -25.07 5.94 -8.75
N SER A 338 -24.73 5.67 -7.49
CA SER A 338 -23.64 6.37 -6.80
C SER A 338 -22.67 5.41 -6.14
N VAL A 339 -21.37 5.74 -6.21
CA VAL A 339 -20.30 5.07 -5.46
C VAL A 339 -19.59 6.11 -4.60
N SER A 340 -19.61 5.90 -3.28
CA SER A 340 -18.93 6.75 -2.30
C SER A 340 -17.88 5.95 -1.55
N TYR A 341 -16.65 6.45 -1.49
CA TYR A 341 -15.52 5.77 -0.86
C TYR A 341 -14.50 6.78 -0.35
N ARG A 342 -13.47 6.28 0.36
CA ARG A 342 -12.35 7.11 0.80
C ARG A 342 -11.15 6.99 -0.12
N ALA A 343 -10.60 8.13 -0.51
CA ALA A 343 -9.38 8.23 -1.30
C ALA A 343 -8.29 8.98 -0.53
N SER A 344 -7.03 8.65 -0.79
CA SER A 344 -5.86 9.33 -0.23
C SER A 344 -4.91 9.79 -1.32
N GLY A 345 -4.37 10.99 -1.19
CA GLY A 345 -3.49 11.59 -2.19
C GLY A 345 -2.04 11.15 -2.06
N THR A 346 -1.26 11.38 -3.11
CA THR A 346 0.19 11.27 -3.09
C THR A 346 0.77 12.51 -2.43
N MET A 347 1.45 12.32 -1.30
CA MET A 347 2.21 13.39 -0.66
C MET A 347 3.63 13.44 -1.23
N ASP A 348 4.05 14.60 -1.74
CA ASP A 348 5.41 14.85 -2.22
C ASP A 348 6.00 16.13 -1.59
N ARG A 349 7.10 15.98 -0.85
CA ARG A 349 7.87 17.06 -0.24
C ARG A 349 9.31 17.12 -0.76
N ARG A 350 9.57 16.56 -1.94
CA ARG A 350 10.91 16.55 -2.56
C ARG A 350 11.25 17.90 -3.18
N GLN A 351 10.24 18.60 -3.70
CA GLN A 351 10.42 19.87 -4.40
C GLN A 351 10.22 21.09 -3.50
N THR A 352 9.30 21.03 -2.54
CA THR A 352 8.90 22.14 -1.68
C THR A 352 9.13 21.81 -0.20
N ALA A 353 9.29 22.84 0.65
CA ALA A 353 9.43 22.63 2.10
C ALA A 353 8.14 22.10 2.76
N LYS A 354 6.98 22.38 2.13
CA LYS A 354 5.65 21.92 2.51
C LYS A 354 5.16 20.90 1.48
N PRO A 355 4.40 19.88 1.89
CA PRO A 355 3.98 18.81 0.98
C PRO A 355 3.03 19.33 -0.12
N LEU A 356 3.18 18.77 -1.31
CA LEU A 356 2.19 18.76 -2.37
C LEU A 356 1.35 17.49 -2.23
N TYR A 357 0.04 17.58 -2.46
CA TYR A 357 -0.87 16.43 -2.40
C TYR A 357 -1.58 16.23 -3.74
N THR A 358 -1.17 15.23 -4.50
CA THR A 358 -1.71 14.93 -5.83
C THR A 358 -2.77 13.83 -5.76
N PHE A 359 -3.90 14.04 -6.41
CA PHE A 359 -4.99 13.09 -6.51
C PHE A 359 -5.25 12.77 -7.98
N ASP A 360 -5.42 11.48 -8.25
CA ASP A 360 -5.64 10.94 -9.58
C ASP A 360 -6.97 10.15 -9.59
N TYR A 361 -7.77 10.34 -10.63
CA TYR A 361 -9.03 9.62 -10.85
C TYR A 361 -9.11 9.13 -12.29
N ILE A 362 -9.21 7.81 -12.46
CA ILE A 362 -9.18 7.13 -13.75
C ILE A 362 -10.56 7.26 -14.41
N LEU A 363 -10.65 8.06 -15.48
CA LEU A 363 -11.84 8.31 -16.30
C LEU A 363 -11.89 7.43 -17.55
N ASN A 364 -10.75 6.85 -17.94
CA ASN A 364 -10.63 6.03 -19.13
C ASN A 364 -11.70 4.91 -19.26
N PRO A 365 -12.15 4.23 -18.18
CA PRO A 365 -13.16 3.18 -18.29
C PRO A 365 -14.53 3.66 -18.78
N ALA A 366 -14.90 4.93 -18.58
CA ALA A 366 -16.19 5.44 -19.03
C ALA A 366 -16.34 5.47 -20.57
N LYS A 367 -15.24 5.32 -21.32
CA LYS A 367 -15.28 5.14 -22.78
C LYS A 367 -15.98 3.85 -23.23
N ASN A 368 -16.27 2.92 -22.31
CA ASN A 368 -16.97 1.67 -22.60
C ASN A 368 -18.51 1.80 -22.52
N TRP A 369 -19.04 2.94 -22.06
CA TRP A 369 -20.48 3.20 -22.09
C TRP A 369 -20.95 3.48 -23.52
N SER A 370 -22.22 3.13 -23.82
CA SER A 370 -22.79 3.31 -25.16
C SER A 370 -22.87 4.78 -25.58
N ASP A 371 -23.07 5.66 -24.60
CA ASP A 371 -23.00 7.12 -24.71
C ASP A 371 -22.58 7.69 -23.34
N PHE A 372 -21.81 8.77 -23.35
CA PHE A 372 -21.42 9.50 -22.14
C PHE A 372 -21.53 10.99 -22.42
N LYS A 373 -22.18 11.72 -21.52
CA LYS A 373 -22.31 13.18 -21.60
C LYS A 373 -22.13 13.80 -20.22
N ASN A 374 -21.72 15.06 -20.21
CA ASN A 374 -21.75 15.94 -19.04
C ASN A 374 -21.01 15.39 -17.81
N LEU A 375 -19.73 15.76 -17.68
CA LEU A 375 -18.95 15.52 -16.48
C LEU A 375 -18.92 16.79 -15.61
N GLY A 376 -19.59 16.75 -14.47
CA GLY A 376 -19.53 17.74 -13.42
C GLY A 376 -18.48 17.36 -12.38
N ILE A 377 -17.63 18.32 -11.99
CA ILE A 377 -16.57 18.09 -11.01
C ILE A 377 -16.67 19.17 -9.94
N THR A 378 -16.69 18.75 -8.68
CA THR A 378 -16.65 19.60 -7.50
C THR A 378 -15.55 19.13 -6.56
N ILE A 379 -14.63 20.02 -6.21
CA ILE A 379 -13.51 19.73 -5.31
C ILE A 379 -13.58 20.68 -4.12
N MET A 380 -13.61 20.12 -2.91
CA MET A 380 -13.56 20.83 -1.63
C MET A 380 -12.20 20.56 -0.99
N PRO A 381 -11.24 21.49 -1.08
CA PRO A 381 -9.89 21.30 -0.56
C PRO A 381 -9.84 21.14 0.97
N PRO A 382 -8.80 20.47 1.50
CA PRO A 382 -8.54 20.38 2.92
C PRO A 382 -8.05 21.71 3.50
N LYS A 383 -8.25 21.92 4.80
CA LYS A 383 -7.84 23.17 5.48
C LYS A 383 -6.32 23.39 5.44
N GLU A 384 -5.53 22.33 5.46
CA GLU A 384 -4.06 22.40 5.48
C GLU A 384 -3.42 22.66 4.12
N ALA A 385 -4.13 22.36 3.03
CA ALA A 385 -3.69 22.60 1.65
C ALA A 385 -4.87 23.12 0.81
N PRO A 386 -5.29 24.39 1.02
CA PRO A 386 -6.59 24.87 0.53
C PRO A 386 -6.58 25.33 -0.94
N TYR A 387 -5.45 25.22 -1.65
CA TYR A 387 -5.30 25.73 -3.01
C TYR A 387 -4.90 24.62 -3.97
N ILE A 388 -5.57 24.56 -5.13
CA ILE A 388 -5.11 23.76 -6.27
C ILE A 388 -4.06 24.57 -7.04
N VAL A 389 -2.86 24.02 -7.15
CA VAL A 389 -1.71 24.67 -7.82
C VAL A 389 -1.35 24.04 -9.16
N ASP A 390 -1.88 22.85 -9.43
CA ASP A 390 -1.73 22.14 -10.69
C ASP A 390 -2.97 21.29 -10.96
N SER A 391 -3.44 21.27 -12.20
CA SER A 391 -4.52 20.40 -12.67
C SER A 391 -4.44 20.27 -14.18
N ASN A 392 -4.76 19.08 -14.71
CA ASN A 392 -4.81 18.85 -16.14
C ASN A 392 -6.11 19.37 -16.81
N ILE A 393 -7.07 19.84 -16.02
CA ILE A 393 -8.30 20.49 -16.50
C ILE A 393 -8.44 21.90 -15.93
N GLU A 394 -9.22 22.74 -16.61
CA GLU A 394 -9.51 24.09 -16.14
C GLU A 394 -10.58 24.04 -15.02
N LEU A 395 -10.22 24.50 -13.82
CA LEU A 395 -11.10 24.56 -12.66
C LEU A 395 -11.43 26.01 -12.31
N VAL A 396 -12.72 26.30 -12.11
CA VAL A 396 -13.19 27.60 -11.66
C VAL A 396 -13.26 27.62 -10.14
N LYS A 397 -12.47 28.50 -9.51
CA LYS A 397 -12.51 28.75 -8.07
C LYS A 397 -13.73 29.62 -7.73
N GLY A 398 -14.66 29.05 -6.96
CA GLY A 398 -15.83 29.72 -6.40
C GLY A 398 -15.63 30.23 -4.97
N ASP A 399 -16.74 30.49 -4.29
CA ASP A 399 -16.75 30.88 -2.87
C ASP A 399 -16.24 29.74 -1.97
N ASN A 400 -15.72 30.09 -0.79
CA ASN A 400 -15.20 29.15 0.21
C ASN A 400 -14.12 28.17 -0.30
N ASN A 401 -13.33 28.56 -1.30
CA ASN A 401 -12.32 27.72 -1.96
C ASN A 401 -12.89 26.44 -2.60
N LEU A 402 -14.17 26.45 -3.00
CA LEU A 402 -14.72 25.40 -3.84
C LEU A 402 -14.13 25.51 -5.26
N TYR A 403 -13.72 24.39 -5.85
CA TYR A 403 -13.28 24.35 -7.24
C TYR A 403 -14.27 23.53 -8.05
N THR A 404 -14.67 24.04 -9.22
CA THR A 404 -15.69 23.39 -10.06
C THR A 404 -15.29 23.35 -11.53
N ALA A 405 -15.69 22.31 -12.23
CA ALA A 405 -15.63 22.23 -13.69
C ALA A 405 -16.90 21.56 -14.23
N SER A 406 -17.25 21.90 -15.46
CA SER A 406 -18.31 21.25 -16.22
C SER A 406 -17.79 21.02 -17.64
N LEU A 407 -17.69 19.76 -18.02
CA LEU A 407 -17.18 19.30 -19.30
C LEU A 407 -18.34 18.62 -20.06
N ALA A 408 -18.48 18.91 -21.35
CA ALA A 408 -19.53 18.28 -22.16
C ALA A 408 -19.27 16.78 -22.41
N ASP A 409 -17.98 16.42 -22.48
CA ASP A 409 -17.48 15.08 -22.80
C ASP A 409 -16.32 14.73 -21.84
N LEU A 410 -15.89 13.47 -21.84
CA LEU A 410 -14.72 13.02 -21.09
C LEU A 410 -13.43 13.72 -21.60
N PRO A 411 -12.51 14.12 -20.70
CA PRO A 411 -11.17 14.57 -21.10
C PRO A 411 -10.36 13.44 -21.77
N GLU A 412 -9.34 13.82 -22.54
CA GLU A 412 -8.45 12.84 -23.20
C GLU A 412 -7.64 12.01 -22.20
N GLU A 413 -7.23 12.64 -21.09
CA GLU A 413 -6.43 12.08 -20.01
C GLU A 413 -7.28 11.90 -18.73
N ASP A 414 -6.86 10.99 -17.86
CA ASP A 414 -7.45 10.79 -16.53
C ASP A 414 -7.32 12.07 -15.68
N LEU A 415 -8.26 12.33 -14.77
CA LEU A 415 -8.27 13.55 -13.97
C LEU A 415 -7.13 13.55 -12.96
N SER A 416 -6.34 14.63 -12.94
CA SER A 416 -5.29 14.85 -11.94
C SER A 416 -5.30 16.29 -11.44
N PHE A 417 -5.14 16.46 -10.12
CA PHE A 417 -5.02 17.77 -9.49
C PHE A 417 -4.15 17.70 -8.23
N THR A 418 -3.49 18.82 -7.91
CA THR A 418 -2.55 18.91 -6.78
C THR A 418 -2.90 20.05 -5.84
N PHE A 419 -3.05 19.73 -4.55
CA PHE A 419 -3.20 20.71 -3.48
C PHE A 419 -1.86 21.21 -2.93
N TYR A 420 -1.86 22.45 -2.46
CA TYR A 420 -0.75 23.08 -1.75
C TYR A 420 -1.23 24.08 -0.69
N GLU A 421 -0.36 24.39 0.28
CA GLU A 421 -0.64 25.35 1.36
C GLU A 421 -0.78 26.79 0.85
N ASN A 422 -0.11 27.15 -0.25
CA ASN A 422 -0.13 28.49 -0.84
C ASN A 422 -0.73 28.49 -2.25
N GLU A 423 -1.20 29.64 -2.72
CA GLU A 423 -1.83 29.79 -4.05
C GLU A 423 -0.89 29.47 -5.22
N GLU A 424 0.42 29.63 -5.03
CA GLU A 424 1.43 29.35 -6.04
C GLU A 424 2.69 28.76 -5.39
N ILE A 425 3.43 27.96 -6.15
CA ILE A 425 4.74 27.45 -5.75
C ILE A 425 5.81 28.49 -6.12
N THR A 426 6.47 29.07 -5.12
CA THR A 426 7.48 30.11 -5.36
C THR A 426 8.89 29.53 -5.54
N LEU A 427 9.81 30.31 -6.12
CA LEU A 427 11.24 29.98 -6.17
C LEU A 427 11.87 29.80 -4.77
N LEU A 428 11.34 30.49 -3.76
CA LEU A 428 11.80 30.32 -2.38
C LEU A 428 11.36 28.97 -1.82
N ASP A 429 10.15 28.52 -2.14
CA ASP A 429 9.65 27.19 -1.73
C ASP A 429 10.50 26.07 -2.34
N MET A 430 10.84 26.19 -3.62
CA MET A 430 11.73 25.26 -4.31
C MET A 430 13.15 25.26 -3.74
N ALA A 431 13.71 26.45 -3.47
CA ALA A 431 15.04 26.56 -2.86
C ALA A 431 15.06 25.98 -1.44
N ALA A 432 14.00 26.21 -0.65
CA ALA A 432 13.84 25.64 0.67
C ALA A 432 13.68 24.12 0.63
N GLY A 433 12.89 23.59 -0.31
CA GLY A 433 12.73 22.16 -0.55
C GLY A 433 14.05 21.48 -0.94
N SER A 434 14.81 22.07 -1.86
CA SER A 434 16.14 21.58 -2.24
C SER A 434 17.15 21.57 -1.07
N LEU A 435 17.13 22.60 -0.23
CA LEU A 435 17.96 22.65 0.97
C LEU A 435 17.52 21.57 1.97
N TYR A 436 16.22 21.40 2.17
CA TYR A 436 15.68 20.41 3.09
C TYR A 436 15.93 18.96 2.61
N SER A 437 15.82 18.68 1.32
CA SER A 437 16.17 17.36 0.77
C SER A 437 17.67 17.06 0.86
N SER A 438 18.52 18.07 0.69
CA SER A 438 19.98 17.92 0.75
C SER A 438 20.53 17.79 2.18
N PHE A 439 19.93 18.49 3.14
CA PHE A 439 20.48 18.63 4.49
C PHE A 439 19.54 18.12 5.60
N GLY A 440 18.29 17.80 5.30
CA GLY A 440 17.29 17.33 6.26
C GLY A 440 17.20 18.24 7.49
N TYR A 441 17.28 17.64 8.68
CA TYR A 441 17.30 18.35 9.97
C TYR A 441 18.48 19.32 10.16
N LEU A 442 19.53 19.22 9.34
CA LEU A 442 20.66 20.15 9.40
C LEU A 442 20.38 21.46 8.66
N THR A 443 19.26 21.59 7.95
CA THR A 443 18.91 22.79 7.20
C THR A 443 19.03 24.09 8.03
N PRO A 444 18.51 24.17 9.27
CA PRO A 444 18.68 25.36 10.12
C PRO A 444 20.14 25.64 10.48
N LEU A 445 20.96 24.60 10.67
CA LEU A 445 22.40 24.73 10.96
C LEU A 445 23.18 25.23 9.75
N VAL A 446 22.86 24.73 8.55
CA VAL A 446 23.47 25.17 7.28
C VAL A 446 23.12 26.63 7.00
N LEU A 447 21.85 27.02 7.16
CA LEU A 447 21.42 28.42 7.03
C LEU A 447 22.14 29.32 8.04
N GLY A 448 22.24 28.89 9.30
CA GLY A 448 22.98 29.60 10.33
C GLY A 448 24.46 29.79 9.98
N ALA A 449 25.11 28.76 9.42
CA ALA A 449 26.50 28.84 8.98
C ALA A 449 26.70 29.82 7.82
N VAL A 450 25.79 29.83 6.83
CA VAL A 450 25.82 30.78 5.70
C VAL A 450 25.67 32.22 6.19
N VAL A 451 24.72 32.50 7.09
CA VAL A 451 24.53 33.84 7.66
C VAL A 451 25.77 34.32 8.42
N LEU A 452 26.37 33.45 9.24
CA LEU A 452 27.62 33.76 9.95
C LEU A 452 28.78 34.03 8.99
N PHE A 453 28.88 33.27 7.89
CA PHE A 453 29.89 33.47 6.87
C PHE A 453 29.73 34.80 6.12
N LEU A 454 28.50 35.15 5.74
CA LEU A 454 28.18 36.44 5.10
C LEU A 454 28.47 37.63 6.02
N ALA A 455 28.09 37.54 7.30
CA ALA A 455 28.37 38.58 8.29
C ALA A 455 29.89 38.76 8.48
N ALA A 456 30.65 37.67 8.60
CA ALA A 456 32.11 37.72 8.70
C ALA A 456 32.76 38.34 7.46
N SER A 457 32.27 38.00 6.27
CA SER A 457 32.74 38.53 4.99
C SER A 457 32.45 40.02 4.84
N GLY A 458 31.24 40.46 5.20
CA GLY A 458 30.85 41.88 5.22
C GLY A 458 31.71 42.71 6.18
N ILE A 459 31.94 42.23 7.39
CA ILE A 459 32.84 42.89 8.37
C ILE A 459 34.27 42.99 7.80
N MET A 460 34.74 41.97 7.10
CA MET A 460 36.07 41.96 6.48
C MET A 460 36.15 42.95 5.30
N GLY A 461 35.10 43.05 4.49
CA GLY A 461 34.94 44.06 3.43
C GLY A 461 34.95 45.49 3.96
N ILE A 462 34.20 45.77 5.03
CA ILE A 462 34.19 47.10 5.67
C ILE A 462 35.57 47.45 6.25
N ARG A 463 36.24 46.49 6.89
CA ARG A 463 37.59 46.69 7.45
C ARG A 463 38.63 46.94 6.36
N THR A 464 38.55 46.25 5.23
CA THR A 464 39.46 46.45 4.09
C THR A 464 39.18 47.78 3.38
N PHE A 465 37.91 48.15 3.22
CA PHE A 465 37.51 49.45 2.67
C PHE A 465 37.94 50.63 3.55
N LYS A 466 37.69 50.57 4.86
CA LYS A 466 38.18 51.59 5.83
C LYS A 466 39.71 51.69 5.86
N ARG A 467 40.43 50.60 5.61
CA ARG A 467 41.89 50.60 5.49
C ARG A 467 42.38 51.23 4.19
N LYS A 468 41.68 51.06 3.07
CA LYS A 468 41.97 51.76 1.81
C LYS A 468 41.69 53.26 1.92
N LYS A 469 40.58 53.65 2.54
CA LYS A 469 40.19 55.06 2.74
C LYS A 469 41.04 55.84 3.76
N ARG A 470 41.86 55.14 4.56
CA ARG A 470 42.88 55.74 5.45
C ARG A 470 44.28 55.82 4.80
N LYS A 471 44.43 55.30 3.57
CA LYS A 471 45.68 55.30 2.80
C LYS A 471 45.62 56.23 1.57
N GLN A 472 44.46 56.80 1.29
CA GLN A 472 44.29 58.07 0.57
C GLN A 472 44.14 59.15 1.63
#